data_AF-A0A212EKC2-F1
#
_entry.id   AF-A0A212EKC2-F1
#
_cell.length_a   1.000
_cell.length_b   1.000
_cell.length_c   1.000
_cell.angle_alpha   90.00
_cell.angle_beta   90.00
_cell.angle_gamma   90.00
#
_symmetry.space_group_name_H-M   'P 1'
#
loop_
_entity.id
_entity.type
_entity.pdbx_description
1 polymer ?
#
loop_
_entity_poly.entity_id
_entity_poly.type
_entity_poly.pdbx_seq_one_letter_code
_entity_poly.pdbx_strand_id
1 'polypeptide(L)'
;MNSHSHMFNLEKLNGRDNFATWKFTARTYLEHEGLWNCVEPKEGQVVEPAKDILAKSKLILLVNSQNYVHIQDCKTATEVWTNLHKAFDDNGLTRKVGLLKELINTSLESSSGIEEYMADFSTIFDAVSDCLGYWW
;
A
#
# COMPACT_ATOMS: atom_id res chain seq x y z
N MET A 1 -9.73 -11.90 -33.11
CA MET A 1 -9.52 -12.60 -31.82
C MET A 1 -9.95 -11.66 -30.72
N ASN A 2 -11.16 -11.84 -30.17
CA ASN A 2 -11.65 -11.02 -29.08
C ASN A 2 -10.96 -11.48 -27.80
N SER A 3 -9.88 -10.81 -27.43
CA SER A 3 -9.38 -10.88 -26.05
C SER A 3 -10.46 -10.26 -25.17
N HIS A 4 -11.26 -11.09 -24.53
CA HIS A 4 -12.10 -10.65 -23.43
C HIS A 4 -11.18 -10.11 -22.35
N SER A 5 -11.00 -8.79 -22.32
CA SER A 5 -10.44 -8.08 -21.19
C SER A 5 -11.39 -8.36 -20.03
N HIS A 6 -11.08 -9.37 -19.22
CA HIS A 6 -11.68 -9.52 -17.91
C HIS A 6 -11.30 -8.26 -17.14
N MET A 7 -12.22 -7.29 -17.17
CA MET A 7 -12.10 -6.07 -16.42
C MET A 7 -12.38 -6.47 -14.97
N PHE A 8 -11.33 -6.92 -14.28
CA PHE A 8 -11.36 -7.09 -12.84
C PHE A 8 -11.91 -5.79 -12.27
N ASN A 9 -12.97 -5.87 -11.47
CA ASN A 9 -13.53 -4.70 -10.81
C ASN A 9 -12.60 -4.33 -9.66
N LEU A 10 -11.43 -3.78 -10.02
CA LEU A 10 -10.38 -3.40 -9.09
C LEU A 10 -10.76 -2.06 -8.49
N GLU A 11 -10.78 -2.02 -7.17
CA GLU A 11 -10.97 -0.77 -6.44
C GLU A 11 -9.85 0.21 -6.83
N LYS A 12 -10.23 1.44 -7.19
CA LYS A 12 -9.25 2.47 -7.51
C LYS A 12 -8.60 3.02 -6.25
N LEU A 13 -7.34 3.44 -6.37
CA LEU A 13 -6.63 4.10 -5.28
C LEU A 13 -7.35 5.39 -4.87
N ASN A 14 -7.87 5.42 -3.65
CA ASN A 14 -8.54 6.57 -3.07
C ASN A 14 -7.57 7.40 -2.22
N GLY A 15 -6.66 6.74 -1.51
CA GLY A 15 -5.65 7.39 -0.70
C GLY A 15 -5.00 6.37 0.23
N ARG A 16 -4.56 6.84 1.40
CA ARG A 16 -3.85 5.99 2.38
C ARG A 16 -4.71 4.84 2.88
N ASP A 17 -6.01 5.07 3.09
CA ASP A 17 -6.93 4.10 3.70
C ASP A 17 -7.01 2.77 2.94
N ASN A 18 -6.96 2.83 1.61
CA ASN A 18 -7.03 1.65 0.75
C ASN A 18 -5.70 1.31 0.07
N PHE A 19 -4.59 2.01 0.39
CA PHE A 19 -3.32 1.82 -0.31
C PHE A 19 -2.76 0.40 -0.16
N ALA A 20 -2.87 -0.22 1.02
CA ALA A 20 -2.38 -1.59 1.24
C ALA A 20 -3.11 -2.61 0.35
N THR A 21 -4.45 -2.56 0.33
CA THR A 21 -5.29 -3.42 -0.51
C THR A 21 -5.09 -3.12 -1.99
N TRP A 22 -5.03 -1.84 -2.36
CA TRP A 22 -4.78 -1.40 -3.72
C TRP A 22 -3.42 -1.89 -4.23
N LYS A 23 -2.35 -1.74 -3.43
CA LYS A 23 -0.99 -2.18 -3.76
C LYS A 23 -0.96 -3.68 -4.04
N PHE A 24 -1.60 -4.49 -3.19
CA PHE A 24 -1.71 -5.93 -3.40
C PHE A 24 -2.43 -6.24 -4.72
N THR A 25 -3.62 -5.70 -4.91
CA THR A 25 -4.47 -6.00 -6.07
C THR A 25 -3.90 -5.48 -7.40
N ALA A 26 -3.31 -4.29 -7.41
CA ALA A 26 -2.64 -3.70 -8.57
C ALA A 26 -1.40 -4.50 -8.99
N ARG A 27 -0.59 -4.97 -8.03
CA ARG A 27 0.54 -5.85 -8.30
C ARG A 27 0.08 -7.17 -8.92
N THR A 28 -0.88 -7.85 -8.29
CA THR A 28 -1.43 -9.12 -8.80
C THR A 28 -1.98 -8.96 -10.22
N TYR A 29 -2.66 -7.85 -10.49
CA TYR A 29 -3.16 -7.56 -11.82
C TYR A 29 -2.04 -7.42 -12.86
N LEU A 30 -0.98 -6.66 -12.57
CA LEU A 30 0.14 -6.53 -13.50
C LEU A 30 0.95 -7.81 -13.66
N GLU A 31 1.06 -8.65 -12.62
CA GLU A 31 1.66 -9.98 -12.69
C GLU A 31 0.84 -10.90 -13.60
N HIS A 32 -0.50 -10.91 -13.46
CA HIS A 32 -1.41 -11.64 -14.34
C HIS A 32 -1.26 -11.23 -15.82
N GLU A 33 -1.06 -9.94 -16.08
CA GLU A 33 -0.86 -9.40 -17.42
C GLU A 33 0.59 -9.55 -17.94
N GLY A 34 1.51 -10.09 -17.13
CA GLY A 34 2.93 -10.24 -17.50
C GLY A 34 3.69 -8.91 -17.61
N LEU A 35 3.21 -7.86 -16.94
CA LEU A 35 3.72 -6.49 -17.02
C LEU A 35 4.54 -6.06 -15.79
N TRP A 36 4.55 -6.85 -14.72
CA TRP A 36 5.23 -6.50 -13.46
C TRP A 36 6.72 -6.15 -13.64
N ASN A 37 7.41 -6.82 -14.57
CA ASN A 37 8.82 -6.55 -14.87
C ASN A 37 9.08 -5.12 -15.40
N CYS A 38 8.05 -4.38 -15.84
CA CYS A 38 8.20 -2.97 -16.21
C CYS A 38 8.15 -2.05 -14.99
N VAL A 39 7.51 -2.50 -13.91
CA VAL A 39 7.44 -1.76 -12.64
C VAL A 39 8.70 -2.00 -11.83
N GLU A 40 9.10 -3.27 -11.71
CA GLU A 40 10.27 -3.70 -10.95
C GLU A 40 11.17 -4.57 -11.85
N PRO A 41 11.93 -3.95 -12.78
CA PRO A 41 12.84 -4.68 -13.65
C PRO A 41 13.97 -5.31 -12.84
N LYS A 42 14.33 -6.55 -13.21
CA LYS A 42 15.51 -7.19 -12.64
C LYS A 42 16.79 -6.49 -13.10
N GLU A 43 17.87 -6.63 -12.34
CA GLU A 43 19.15 -6.03 -12.69
C GLU A 43 19.60 -6.47 -14.11
N GLY A 44 19.92 -5.50 -14.96
CA GLY A 44 20.29 -5.74 -16.36
C GLY A 44 19.13 -6.06 -17.31
N GLN A 45 17.88 -6.07 -16.84
CA GLN A 45 16.72 -6.31 -17.69
C GLN A 45 16.37 -5.07 -18.51
N VAL A 46 16.35 -5.22 -19.84
CA VAL A 46 15.84 -4.18 -20.75
C VAL A 46 14.31 -4.20 -20.71
N VAL A 47 13.71 -3.08 -20.33
CA VAL A 47 12.26 -2.89 -20.37
C VAL A 47 11.84 -2.53 -21.79
N GLU A 48 10.90 -3.29 -22.35
CA GLU A 48 10.33 -3.05 -23.66
C GLU A 48 9.42 -1.80 -23.63
N PRO A 49 9.67 -0.76 -24.46
CA PRO A 49 8.92 0.50 -24.37
C PRO A 49 7.41 0.34 -24.50
N ALA A 50 6.94 -0.57 -25.36
CA ALA A 50 5.52 -0.83 -25.54
C ALA A 50 4.87 -1.42 -24.27
N LYS A 51 5.58 -2.32 -23.57
CA LYS A 51 5.10 -2.91 -22.31
C LYS A 51 5.14 -1.90 -21.17
N ASP A 52 6.15 -1.04 -21.11
CA ASP A 52 6.22 0.03 -20.11
C ASP A 52 5.05 1.01 -20.25
N ILE A 53 4.77 1.46 -21.49
CA ILE A 53 3.61 2.33 -21.77
C ILE A 53 2.30 1.64 -21.34
N LEU A 54 2.15 0.35 -21.63
CA LEU A 54 0.96 -0.41 -21.27
C LEU A 54 0.82 -0.58 -19.74
N ALA A 55 1.90 -0.94 -19.05
CA ALA A 55 1.95 -1.08 -17.60
C ALA A 55 1.63 0.25 -16.90
N LYS A 56 2.25 1.35 -17.37
CA LYS A 56 2.01 2.70 -16.88
C LYS A 56 0.55 3.11 -17.05
N SER A 57 0.00 2.91 -18.24
CA SER A 57 -1.39 3.26 -18.53
C SER A 57 -2.36 2.50 -17.62
N LYS A 58 -2.14 1.19 -17.44
CA LYS A 58 -2.91 0.36 -16.52
C LYS A 58 -2.83 0.87 -15.08
N LEU A 59 -1.63 1.19 -14.58
CA LEU A 59 -1.47 1.75 -13.23
C LEU A 59 -2.25 3.05 -13.04
N ILE A 60 -2.13 4.00 -13.98
CA ILE A 60 -2.84 5.29 -13.90
C ILE A 60 -4.37 5.09 -13.88
N LEU A 61 -4.87 4.13 -14.66
CA LEU A 61 -6.30 3.80 -14.70
C LEU A 61 -6.83 3.19 -13.39
N LEU A 62 -5.95 2.59 -12.59
CA LEU A 62 -6.26 2.09 -11.24
C LEU A 62 -6.22 3.18 -10.17
N VAL A 63 -6.00 4.44 -10.51
CA VAL A 63 -5.90 5.56 -9.57
C VAL A 63 -7.07 6.54 -9.76
N ASN A 64 -7.66 7.01 -8.66
CA ASN A 64 -8.68 8.08 -8.74
C ASN A 64 -8.03 9.41 -9.13
N SER A 65 -8.74 10.21 -9.92
CA SER A 65 -8.23 11.46 -10.50
C SER A 65 -7.71 12.47 -9.49
N GLN A 66 -8.27 12.49 -8.27
CA GLN A 66 -7.79 13.33 -7.16
C GLN A 66 -6.31 13.09 -6.79
N ASN A 67 -5.78 11.89 -7.08
CA ASN A 67 -4.41 11.49 -6.74
C ASN A 67 -3.43 11.67 -7.92
N TYR A 68 -3.88 12.20 -9.07
CA TYR A 68 -3.02 12.37 -10.25
C TYR A 68 -1.87 13.37 -10.04
N VAL A 69 -2.00 14.28 -9.07
CA VAL A 69 -0.92 15.20 -8.67
C VAL A 69 0.39 14.48 -8.34
N HIS A 70 0.35 13.22 -7.90
CA HIS A 70 1.54 12.43 -7.57
C HIS A 70 2.20 11.74 -8.79
N ILE A 71 1.48 11.61 -9.91
CA ILE A 71 1.87 10.70 -11.01
C ILE A 71 1.75 11.31 -12.42
N GLN A 72 1.19 12.50 -12.57
CA GLN A 72 0.92 13.12 -13.88
C GLN A 72 2.19 13.36 -14.72
N ASP A 73 3.32 13.62 -14.06
CA ASP A 73 4.61 13.90 -14.72
C ASP A 73 5.49 12.64 -14.89
N CYS A 74 5.01 11.47 -14.47
CA CYS A 74 5.76 10.22 -14.54
C CYS A 74 5.89 9.70 -15.99
N LYS A 75 7.11 9.33 -16.35
CA LYS A 75 7.47 8.85 -17.68
C LYS A 75 7.36 7.35 -17.79
N THR A 76 7.72 6.61 -16.73
CA THR A 76 7.79 5.14 -16.71
C THR A 76 6.81 4.52 -15.71
N ALA A 77 6.52 3.22 -15.86
CA ALA A 77 5.70 2.49 -14.90
C ALA A 77 6.35 2.42 -13.51
N THR A 78 7.67 2.26 -13.44
CA THR A 78 8.46 2.30 -12.21
C THR A 78 8.30 3.63 -11.47
N GLU A 79 8.34 4.77 -12.17
CA GLU A 79 8.16 6.09 -11.55
C GLU A 79 6.77 6.26 -10.95
N VAL A 80 5.72 5.83 -11.67
CA VAL A 80 4.34 5.85 -11.15
C VAL A 80 4.24 5.05 -9.86
N TRP A 81 4.71 3.80 -9.89
CA TRP A 81 4.67 2.91 -8.73
C TRP A 81 5.43 3.50 -7.53
N THR A 82 6.65 3.97 -7.78
CA THR A 82 7.52 4.56 -6.74
C THR A 82 6.90 5.81 -6.11
N ASN A 83 6.30 6.70 -6.90
CA ASN A 83 5.70 7.92 -6.39
C ASN A 83 4.43 7.64 -5.58
N LEU A 84 3.59 6.69 -6.01
CA LEU A 84 2.42 6.26 -5.23
C LEU A 84 2.84 5.67 -3.89
N HIS A 85 3.87 4.83 -3.88
CA HIS A 85 4.46 4.33 -2.64
C HIS A 85 4.97 5.47 -1.75
N LYS A 86 5.73 6.43 -2.29
CA LYS A 86 6.20 7.57 -1.49
C LYS A 86 5.07 8.41 -0.91
N ALA A 87 3.94 8.54 -1.63
CA ALA A 87 2.81 9.35 -1.20
C ALA A 87 1.92 8.67 -0.15
N PHE A 88 1.75 7.35 -0.26
CA PHE A 88 0.71 6.59 0.46
C PHE A 88 1.23 5.40 1.28
N ASP A 89 2.45 4.92 1.03
CA ASP A 89 3.12 3.90 1.85
C ASP A 89 3.69 4.57 3.12
N ASP A 90 2.80 5.08 3.96
CA ASP A 90 3.13 5.30 5.37
C ASP A 90 3.41 3.89 5.92
N ASN A 91 4.68 3.50 6.07
CA ASN A 91 5.17 2.19 6.56
C ASN A 91 4.66 1.78 7.96
N GLY A 92 3.35 1.81 8.16
CA GLY A 92 2.69 1.81 9.45
C GLY A 92 3.17 2.92 10.39
N LEU A 93 4.01 3.89 9.99
CA LEU A 93 4.65 4.78 10.96
C LEU A 93 3.63 5.69 11.67
N THR A 94 2.70 6.26 10.91
CA THR A 94 1.57 7.04 11.44
C THR A 94 0.65 6.17 12.29
N ARG A 95 0.40 4.92 11.87
CA ARG A 95 -0.39 3.93 12.65
C ARG A 95 0.32 3.52 13.94
N LYS A 96 1.62 3.27 13.89
CA LYS A 96 2.51 2.94 15.01
C LYS A 96 2.60 4.11 15.99
N VAL A 97 2.72 5.34 15.49
CA VAL A 97 2.69 6.55 16.31
C VAL A 97 1.31 6.75 16.92
N GLY A 98 0.22 6.43 16.20
CA GLY A 98 -1.14 6.40 16.74
C GLY A 98 -1.29 5.39 17.87
N LEU A 99 -0.90 4.14 17.65
CA LEU A 99 -0.90 3.07 18.65
C LEU A 99 -0.01 3.39 19.85
N LEU A 100 1.18 3.98 19.64
CA LEU A 100 2.05 4.44 20.73
C LEU A 100 1.42 5.60 21.51
N LYS A 101 0.73 6.52 20.84
CA LYS A 101 -0.01 7.60 21.51
C LYS A 101 -1.20 7.06 22.29
N GLU A 102 -1.93 6.09 21.75
CA GLU A 102 -2.98 5.37 22.47
C GLU A 102 -2.38 4.67 23.70
N LEU A 103 -1.31 3.88 23.54
CA LEU A 103 -0.61 3.21 24.64
C LEU A 103 -0.17 4.16 25.76
N ILE A 104 0.40 5.32 25.40
CA ILE A 104 0.86 6.32 26.38
C ILE A 104 -0.32 7.04 27.06
N ASN A 105 -1.43 7.24 26.32
CA ASN A 105 -2.62 7.91 26.83
C ASN A 105 -3.58 6.99 27.57
N THR A 106 -3.44 5.66 27.46
CA THR A 106 -4.07 4.69 28.37
C THR A 106 -3.42 4.85 29.75
N SER A 107 -3.80 5.91 30.45
CA SER A 107 -3.40 6.17 31.83
C SER A 107 -4.29 5.35 32.76
N LEU A 108 -3.72 4.88 33.88
CA LEU A 108 -4.42 4.13 34.93
C LEU A 108 -5.72 4.81 35.43
N GLU A 109 -5.83 6.13 35.24
CA GLU A 109 -7.00 6.95 35.62
C GLU A 109 -8.23 6.77 34.70
N SER A 110 -8.04 6.30 33.46
CA SER A 110 -9.15 6.07 32.51
C SER A 110 -9.70 4.63 32.51
N SER A 111 -9.00 3.70 33.16
CA SER A 111 -9.40 2.29 33.29
C SER A 111 -10.08 2.03 34.63
N SER A 112 -11.20 1.31 34.65
CA SER A 112 -12.02 1.04 35.85
C SER A 112 -11.30 0.18 36.91
N GLY A 113 -10.13 -0.38 36.57
CA GLY A 113 -9.33 -1.23 37.44
C GLY A 113 -8.07 -1.76 36.75
N ILE A 114 -7.14 -2.29 37.55
CA ILE A 114 -5.82 -2.78 37.11
C ILE A 114 -5.93 -3.94 36.10
N GLU A 115 -6.95 -4.79 36.20
CA GLU A 115 -7.16 -5.91 35.28
C GLU A 115 -7.51 -5.46 33.86
N GLU A 116 -8.34 -4.42 33.73
CA GLU A 116 -8.75 -3.86 32.44
C GLU A 116 -7.58 -3.11 31.77
N TYR A 117 -6.80 -2.36 32.57
CA TYR A 117 -5.54 -1.75 32.11
C TYR A 117 -4.56 -2.78 31.55
N MET A 118 -4.39 -3.92 32.23
CA MET A 118 -3.46 -4.97 31.79
C MET A 118 -3.93 -5.65 30.49
N ALA A 119 -5.24 -5.83 30.32
CA ALA A 119 -5.82 -6.39 29.10
C ALA A 119 -5.64 -5.44 27.89
N ASP A 120 -5.91 -4.14 28.09
CA ASP A 120 -5.74 -3.12 27.06
C ASP A 120 -4.26 -2.95 26.69
N PHE A 121 -3.37 -2.91 27.70
CA PHE A 121 -1.93 -2.84 27.49
C PHE A 121 -1.42 -4.04 26.68
N SER A 122 -1.83 -5.26 27.02
CA SER A 122 -1.42 -6.47 26.28
C SER A 122 -1.89 -6.42 24.83
N THR A 123 -3.15 -6.01 24.60
CA THR A 123 -3.73 -5.93 23.25
C THR A 123 -2.99 -4.92 22.37
N ILE A 124 -2.66 -3.75 22.92
CA ILE A 124 -1.92 -2.70 22.19
C ILE A 124 -0.46 -3.12 21.98
N PHE A 125 0.15 -3.77 22.96
CA PHE A 125 1.51 -4.29 22.86
C PHE A 125 1.64 -5.34 21.75
N ASP A 126 0.68 -6.29 21.68
CA ASP A 126 0.64 -7.31 20.63
C ASP A 126 0.48 -6.66 19.24
N ALA A 127 -0.41 -5.67 19.11
CA ALA A 127 -0.58 -4.92 17.87
C ALA A 127 0.71 -4.16 17.44
N VAL A 128 1.49 -3.64 18.41
CA VAL A 128 2.78 -2.99 18.14
C VAL A 128 3.83 -4.03 17.74
N SER A 129 3.89 -5.18 18.41
CA SER A 129 4.82 -6.28 18.09
C SER A 129 4.60 -6.83 16.68
N ASP A 130 3.34 -7.09 16.31
CA ASP A 130 2.93 -7.52 14.97
C ASP A 130 3.32 -6.49 13.91
N CYS A 131 3.17 -5.20 14.22
CA CYS A 131 3.58 -4.11 13.32
C CYS A 131 5.10 -4.00 13.14
N LEU A 132 5.90 -4.52 14.07
CA LEU A 132 7.36 -4.50 14.02
C LEU A 132 7.94 -5.81 13.45
N GLY A 133 7.12 -6.84 13.24
CA GLY A 133 7.54 -8.10 12.62
C GLY A 133 8.40 -8.98 13.53
N TYR A 134 8.39 -8.74 14.84
CA TYR A 134 9.06 -9.59 15.82
C TYR A 134 8.13 -10.74 16.24
N TRP A 135 8.23 -11.87 15.54
CA TRP A 135 7.70 -13.15 16.01
C TRP A 135 8.76 -13.82 16.87
N TRP A 136 8.43 -14.15 18.12
CA TRP A 136 9.21 -15.09 18.94
C TRP A 136 8.68 -16.51 18.72
#